data_AF-A0A9P9S078-F1
#
_entry.id   AF-A0A9P9S078-F1
#
_cell.length_a   1.000
_cell.length_b   1.000
_cell.length_c   1.000
_cell.angle_alpha   90.00
_cell.angle_beta   90.00
_cell.angle_gamma   90.00
#
_symmetry.space_group_name_H-M   'P 1'
#
loop_
_entity.id
_entity.type
_entity.pdbx_description
1 polymer ?
#
loop_
_entity_poly.entity_id
_entity_poly.type
_entity_poly.pdbx_seq_one_letter_code
_entity_poly.pdbx_strand_id
1 'polypeptide(L)'
;MATISPSLRWTLYTLGFLGFYGTWIRSGLNGTLSILFRSLHVTGTLLGSELPLKTRITGIYWPLDYLLDMLIAFFWQAVDGSHPSTSLFALYFAAQHIAVIVSMYVDSYKSNRVQSWKLSPTLWLYVFQATAVATSGPWFMLFTLAATEASTSFNTSKANAGSISFIPLTVLFGYILLVFGMAIPSTGTRAIVSSGTQQVAVAIWNVFPIFTGLLQWTFQTLFSSSAVSNATSQQSSRNNEALLSALRRTYAFAIFCSFAAHAAVLAITFSTIMFPTMFSQSAIQLLHPRIIFTLPLSHAEVFSMGAGALQFLQWDLFIGFTTVLIPAVVKYRRMQASAGNEENLAGFSLKALAAVLLFGPGAAFLRFKWLDDEAALGEEAKKKRSS
;
A
#
# COMPACT_ATOMS: atom_id res chain seq x y z
N MET A 1 29.28 1.23 5.56
CA MET A 1 28.02 0.93 4.85
C MET A 1 27.68 -0.52 5.13
N ALA A 2 26.61 -0.77 5.87
CA ALA A 2 26.34 -2.09 6.42
C ALA A 2 25.55 -2.95 5.43
N THR A 3 26.08 -4.14 5.17
CA THR A 3 25.31 -5.27 4.64
C THR A 3 24.03 -5.46 5.46
N ILE A 4 22.94 -5.83 4.78
CA ILE A 4 21.72 -6.34 5.40
C ILE A 4 22.15 -7.40 6.40
N SER A 5 21.77 -7.21 7.66
CA SER A 5 22.14 -8.19 8.67
C SER A 5 21.49 -9.54 8.32
N PRO A 6 22.18 -10.67 8.52
CA PRO A 6 21.61 -11.99 8.28
C PRO A 6 20.23 -12.16 8.95
N SER A 7 20.07 -11.60 10.15
CA SER A 7 18.79 -11.56 10.88
C SER A 7 17.66 -10.92 10.07
N LEU A 8 17.88 -9.77 9.42
CA LEU A 8 16.85 -9.09 8.64
C LEU A 8 16.47 -9.88 7.38
N ARG A 9 17.43 -10.57 6.75
CA ARG A 9 17.14 -11.46 5.61
C ARG A 9 16.24 -12.62 6.04
N TRP A 10 16.59 -13.29 7.13
CA TRP A 10 15.77 -14.38 7.69
C TRP A 10 14.38 -13.91 8.08
N THR A 11 14.25 -12.74 8.70
CA THR A 11 12.94 -12.15 9.00
C THR A 11 12.10 -11.97 7.74
N LEU A 12 12.68 -11.45 6.65
CA LEU A 12 11.94 -11.28 5.38
C LEU A 12 11.57 -12.63 4.74
N TYR A 13 12.43 -13.65 4.80
CA TYR A 13 12.06 -14.99 4.33
C TYR A 13 10.90 -15.59 5.14
N THR A 14 10.93 -15.45 6.47
CA THR A 14 9.83 -15.89 7.33
C THR A 14 8.54 -15.15 7.02
N LEU A 15 8.60 -13.82 6.83
CA LEU A 15 7.44 -13.03 6.43
C LEU A 15 6.91 -13.43 5.05
N GLY A 16 7.78 -13.77 4.09
CA GLY A 16 7.38 -14.29 2.79
C GLY A 16 6.61 -15.61 2.90
N PHE A 17 7.11 -16.53 3.72
CA PHE A 17 6.42 -17.80 3.98
C PHE A 17 5.08 -17.58 4.68
N LEU A 18 5.04 -16.77 5.75
CA LEU A 18 3.80 -16.46 6.49
C LEU A 18 2.79 -15.70 5.63
N GLY A 19 3.27 -14.82 4.76
CA GLY A 19 2.47 -14.12 3.78
C GLY A 19 1.81 -15.08 2.81
N PHE A 20 2.59 -15.94 2.15
CA PHE A 20 2.05 -16.98 1.27
C PHE A 20 1.05 -17.88 1.98
N TYR A 21 1.39 -18.34 3.19
CA TYR A 21 0.53 -19.19 4.00
C TYR A 21 -0.83 -18.54 4.29
N GLY A 22 -0.86 -17.34 4.86
CA GLY A 22 -2.12 -16.73 5.26
C GLY A 22 -2.95 -16.15 4.13
N THR A 23 -2.31 -15.79 3.00
CA THR A 23 -2.98 -15.33 1.77
C THR A 23 -3.61 -16.48 1.01
N TRP A 24 -2.86 -17.56 0.77
CA TRP A 24 -3.27 -18.64 -0.15
C TRP A 24 -3.71 -19.90 0.57
N ILE A 25 -2.86 -20.45 1.43
CA ILE A 25 -3.13 -21.73 2.11
C ILE A 25 -4.34 -21.58 3.03
N ARG A 26 -4.34 -20.55 3.89
CA ARG A 26 -5.43 -20.28 4.84
C ARG A 26 -6.74 -19.96 4.13
N SER A 27 -6.72 -19.18 3.04
CA SER A 27 -7.90 -18.90 2.21
C SER A 27 -8.45 -20.13 1.50
N GLY A 28 -7.59 -21.12 1.20
CA GLY A 28 -8.03 -22.44 0.75
C GLY A 28 -8.67 -23.23 1.88
N LEU A 29 -8.02 -23.31 3.04
CA LEU A 29 -8.46 -24.09 4.19
C LEU A 29 -9.78 -23.58 4.80
N ASN A 30 -10.01 -22.27 4.82
CA ASN A 30 -11.25 -21.69 5.38
C ASN A 30 -12.41 -21.63 4.37
N GLY A 31 -12.24 -22.12 3.14
CA GLY A 31 -13.27 -22.15 2.10
C GLY A 31 -13.41 -20.88 1.27
N THR A 32 -12.63 -19.82 1.52
CA THR A 32 -12.70 -18.55 0.76
C THR A 32 -12.44 -18.79 -0.73
N LEU A 33 -11.40 -19.55 -1.07
CA LEU A 33 -11.09 -19.86 -2.48
C LEU A 33 -12.16 -20.75 -3.11
N SER A 34 -12.76 -21.66 -2.36
CA SER A 34 -13.85 -22.52 -2.85
C SER A 34 -15.09 -21.70 -3.19
N ILE A 35 -15.43 -20.72 -2.34
CA ILE A 35 -16.52 -19.76 -2.58
C ILE A 35 -16.24 -18.94 -3.86
N LEU A 36 -15.01 -18.44 -4.01
CA LEU A 36 -14.58 -17.70 -5.19
C LEU A 36 -14.68 -18.53 -6.48
N PHE A 37 -14.12 -19.74 -6.49
CA PHE A 37 -14.17 -20.62 -7.66
C PHE A 37 -15.59 -21.08 -8.00
N ARG A 38 -16.48 -21.20 -7.01
CA ARG A 38 -17.90 -21.46 -7.25
C ARG A 38 -18.56 -20.32 -8.05
N SER A 39 -18.22 -19.06 -7.76
CA SER A 39 -18.68 -17.92 -8.55
C SER A 39 -18.24 -18.01 -10.01
N LEU A 40 -16.95 -18.32 -10.21
CA LEU A 40 -16.32 -18.33 -11.53
C LEU A 40 -16.77 -19.51 -12.41
N HIS A 41 -16.99 -20.68 -11.81
CA HIS A 41 -17.14 -21.92 -12.58
C HIS A 41 -18.50 -22.60 -12.45
N VAL A 42 -19.31 -22.22 -11.46
CA VAL A 42 -20.57 -22.90 -11.16
C VAL A 42 -21.75 -21.96 -11.31
N THR A 43 -21.74 -20.81 -10.60
CA THR A 43 -22.91 -19.93 -10.58
C THR A 43 -22.87 -18.85 -11.67
N GLY A 44 -21.70 -18.35 -12.04
CA GLY A 44 -21.57 -17.23 -12.99
C GLY A 44 -22.16 -15.93 -12.45
N THR A 45 -22.32 -15.82 -11.13
CA THR A 45 -22.94 -14.66 -10.45
C THR A 45 -22.01 -14.09 -9.38
N LEU A 46 -22.17 -12.80 -9.12
CA LEU A 46 -21.54 -12.11 -8.00
C LEU A 46 -22.03 -12.74 -6.69
N LEU A 47 -21.10 -13.20 -5.87
CA LEU A 47 -21.38 -13.95 -4.65
C LEU A 47 -22.26 -13.13 -3.69
N GLY A 48 -23.25 -13.79 -3.08
CA GLY A 48 -24.23 -13.13 -2.21
C GLY A 48 -25.27 -12.29 -2.95
N SER A 49 -25.35 -12.38 -4.29
CA SER A 49 -26.36 -11.71 -5.11
C SER A 49 -26.82 -12.61 -6.28
N GLU A 50 -27.88 -12.20 -6.95
CA GLU A 50 -28.33 -12.81 -8.21
C GLU A 50 -27.73 -12.10 -9.45
N LEU A 51 -26.84 -11.14 -9.24
CA LEU A 51 -26.27 -10.35 -10.33
C LEU A 51 -25.27 -11.18 -11.14
N PRO A 52 -25.33 -11.17 -12.48
CA PRO A 52 -24.37 -11.88 -13.30
C PRO A 52 -22.97 -11.29 -13.15
N LEU A 53 -21.96 -12.17 -13.09
CA LEU A 53 -20.56 -11.78 -13.14
C LEU A 53 -20.20 -11.40 -14.58
N LYS A 54 -19.62 -10.22 -14.76
CA LYS A 54 -19.23 -9.71 -16.07
C LYS A 54 -17.88 -10.28 -16.50
N THR A 55 -17.92 -11.26 -17.39
CA THR A 55 -16.76 -12.07 -17.82
C THR A 55 -16.04 -11.59 -19.08
N ARG A 56 -16.53 -10.51 -19.70
CA ARG A 56 -15.95 -9.91 -20.92
C ARG A 56 -15.75 -8.42 -20.70
N ILE A 57 -14.59 -8.07 -20.15
CA ILE A 57 -14.20 -6.68 -19.87
C ILE A 57 -13.30 -6.16 -20.99
N THR A 58 -12.26 -6.90 -21.33
CA THR A 58 -11.28 -6.57 -22.37
C THR A 58 -11.59 -7.25 -23.71
N GLY A 59 -12.33 -8.38 -23.67
CA GLY A 59 -12.59 -9.23 -24.82
C GLY A 59 -11.55 -10.33 -25.01
N ILE A 60 -10.48 -10.35 -24.21
CA ILE A 60 -9.46 -11.41 -24.19
C ILE A 60 -9.68 -12.25 -22.93
N TYR A 61 -10.34 -13.40 -23.09
CA TYR A 61 -10.76 -14.18 -21.93
C TYR A 61 -9.60 -14.71 -21.10
N TRP A 62 -8.70 -15.50 -21.70
CA TRP A 62 -7.53 -16.03 -21.00
C TRP A 62 -6.25 -15.36 -21.51
N PRO A 63 -5.37 -14.83 -20.63
CA PRO A 63 -5.47 -14.83 -19.16
C PRO A 63 -6.14 -13.59 -18.55
N LEU A 64 -6.53 -12.58 -19.34
CA LEU A 64 -6.87 -11.24 -18.84
C LEU A 64 -8.24 -11.17 -18.16
N ASP A 65 -9.33 -11.43 -18.89
CA ASP A 65 -10.66 -11.32 -18.27
C ASP A 65 -10.85 -12.36 -17.17
N TYR A 66 -10.25 -13.56 -17.27
CA TYR A 66 -10.30 -14.54 -16.20
C TYR A 66 -9.69 -14.04 -14.87
N LEU A 67 -8.57 -13.32 -14.93
CA LEU A 67 -7.98 -12.68 -13.76
C LEU A 67 -8.89 -11.55 -13.23
N LEU A 68 -9.46 -10.75 -14.13
CA LEU A 68 -10.39 -9.68 -13.75
C LEU A 68 -11.66 -10.24 -13.11
N ASP A 69 -12.21 -11.34 -13.61
CA ASP A 69 -13.38 -12.02 -13.06
C ASP A 69 -13.12 -12.45 -11.61
N MET A 70 -11.96 -13.05 -11.37
CA MET A 70 -11.52 -13.43 -10.03
C MET A 70 -11.41 -12.22 -9.10
N LEU A 71 -10.81 -11.13 -9.56
CA LEU A 71 -10.63 -9.92 -8.77
C LEU A 71 -11.95 -9.18 -8.53
N ILE A 72 -12.85 -9.12 -9.52
CA ILE A 72 -14.19 -8.56 -9.36
C ILE A 72 -14.96 -9.36 -8.32
N ALA A 73 -15.03 -10.68 -8.46
CA ALA A 73 -15.75 -11.54 -7.53
C ALA A 73 -15.18 -11.45 -6.10
N PHE A 74 -13.85 -11.36 -5.96
CA PHE A 74 -13.18 -11.22 -4.67
C PHE A 74 -13.50 -9.87 -3.99
N PHE A 75 -13.37 -8.75 -4.71
CA PHE A 75 -13.51 -7.40 -4.15
C PHE A 75 -14.96 -6.91 -4.11
N TRP A 76 -15.92 -7.57 -4.78
CA TRP A 76 -17.29 -7.11 -4.89
C TRP A 76 -17.93 -6.76 -3.53
N GLN A 77 -17.91 -7.71 -2.58
CA GLN A 77 -18.50 -7.51 -1.26
C GLN A 77 -17.71 -6.54 -0.36
N ALA A 78 -16.51 -6.14 -0.79
CA ALA A 78 -15.76 -5.07 -0.16
C ALA A 78 -16.23 -3.68 -0.64
N VAL A 79 -16.79 -3.55 -1.85
CA VAL A 79 -17.14 -2.25 -2.44
C VAL A 79 -18.64 -1.99 -2.58
N ASP A 80 -19.47 -3.02 -2.56
CA ASP A 80 -20.93 -2.89 -2.70
C ASP A 80 -21.65 -2.47 -1.41
N GLY A 81 -20.96 -2.51 -0.27
CA GLY A 81 -21.49 -2.14 1.04
C GLY A 81 -22.34 -3.23 1.71
N SER A 82 -22.50 -4.40 1.09
CA SER A 82 -23.26 -5.54 1.65
C SER A 82 -22.63 -6.11 2.93
N HIS A 83 -21.31 -5.94 3.09
CA HIS A 83 -20.54 -6.40 4.24
C HIS A 83 -19.82 -5.21 4.90
N PRO A 84 -20.48 -4.47 5.81
CA PRO A 84 -19.95 -3.22 6.38
C PRO A 84 -18.55 -3.35 6.99
N SER A 85 -18.25 -4.46 7.66
CA SER A 85 -16.92 -4.71 8.24
C SER A 85 -15.85 -4.79 7.15
N THR A 86 -16.14 -5.54 6.08
CA THR A 86 -15.25 -5.73 4.93
C THR A 86 -15.06 -4.43 4.18
N SER A 87 -16.14 -3.68 3.93
CA SER A 87 -16.07 -2.39 3.24
C SER A 87 -15.28 -1.34 4.00
N LEU A 88 -15.53 -1.21 5.32
CA LEU A 88 -14.77 -0.29 6.16
C LEU A 88 -13.28 -0.68 6.20
N PHE A 89 -12.97 -1.97 6.35
CA PHE A 89 -11.59 -2.43 6.38
C PHE A 89 -10.90 -2.32 5.01
N ALA A 90 -11.60 -2.54 3.90
CA ALA A 90 -11.03 -2.39 2.56
C ALA A 90 -10.69 -0.93 2.26
N LEU A 91 -11.54 0.02 2.67
CA LEU A 91 -11.23 1.44 2.58
C LEU A 91 -10.02 1.82 3.45
N TYR A 92 -9.96 1.28 4.67
CA TYR A 92 -8.80 1.43 5.54
C TYR A 92 -7.52 0.90 4.89
N PHE A 93 -7.56 -0.33 4.38
CA PHE A 93 -6.45 -0.99 3.69
C PHE A 93 -5.97 -0.14 2.50
N ALA A 94 -6.88 0.29 1.63
CA ALA A 94 -6.57 1.10 0.47
C ALA A 94 -5.86 2.41 0.87
N ALA A 95 -6.36 3.09 1.91
CA ALA A 95 -5.74 4.31 2.39
C ALA A 95 -4.37 4.10 3.04
N GLN A 96 -4.14 2.97 3.71
CA GLN A 96 -2.79 2.62 4.18
C GLN A 96 -1.87 2.32 2.99
N HIS A 97 -2.37 1.64 1.96
CA HIS A 97 -1.58 1.23 0.79
C HIS A 97 -0.99 2.41 0.00
N ILE A 98 -1.58 3.61 0.09
CA ILE A 98 -1.01 4.87 -0.40
C ILE A 98 0.44 5.05 0.06
N ALA A 99 0.74 4.70 1.32
CA ALA A 99 2.08 4.79 1.89
C ALA A 99 3.11 3.93 1.13
N VAL A 100 2.70 2.72 0.72
CA VAL A 100 3.53 1.79 -0.05
C VAL A 100 3.75 2.33 -1.46
N ILE A 101 2.68 2.75 -2.14
CA ILE A 101 2.75 3.33 -3.50
C ILE A 101 3.73 4.51 -3.51
N VAL A 102 3.52 5.48 -2.60
CA VAL A 102 4.38 6.67 -2.51
C VAL A 102 5.82 6.29 -2.23
N SER A 103 6.07 5.40 -1.26
CA SER A 103 7.44 4.97 -0.95
C SER A 103 8.15 4.37 -2.16
N MET A 104 7.48 3.52 -2.93
CA MET A 104 8.07 2.85 -4.09
C MET A 104 8.43 3.84 -5.21
N TYR A 105 7.53 4.76 -5.55
CA TYR A 105 7.83 5.79 -6.54
C TYR A 105 8.95 6.73 -6.05
N VAL A 106 8.91 7.17 -4.78
CA VAL A 106 9.96 8.02 -4.21
C VAL A 106 11.32 7.33 -4.27
N ASP A 107 11.43 6.06 -3.87
CA ASP A 107 12.69 5.32 -3.92
C ASP A 107 13.23 5.15 -5.34
N SER A 108 12.34 4.91 -6.31
CA SER A 108 12.73 4.76 -7.70
C SER A 108 13.22 6.06 -8.32
N TYR A 109 12.64 7.21 -7.97
CA TYR A 109 13.11 8.51 -8.47
C TYR A 109 14.31 9.08 -7.71
N LYS A 110 14.48 8.73 -6.43
CA LYS A 110 15.66 9.10 -5.66
C LYS A 110 16.91 8.38 -6.15
N SER A 111 16.80 7.11 -6.51
CA SER A 111 17.94 6.30 -6.94
C SER A 111 18.11 6.23 -8.47
N ASN A 112 17.29 6.96 -9.24
CA ASN A 112 17.18 6.84 -10.69
C ASN A 112 17.00 5.39 -11.18
N ARG A 113 16.23 4.59 -10.42
CA ARG A 113 15.97 3.17 -10.68
C ARG A 113 14.64 2.91 -11.37
N VAL A 114 13.91 3.96 -11.76
CA VAL A 114 12.59 3.86 -12.40
C VAL A 114 12.62 3.03 -13.70
N GLN A 115 13.73 3.04 -14.44
CA GLN A 115 13.90 2.27 -15.67
C GLN A 115 14.33 0.80 -15.42
N SER A 116 14.67 0.44 -14.19
CA SER A 116 15.02 -0.94 -13.85
C SER A 116 13.75 -1.78 -13.82
N TRP A 117 13.59 -2.71 -14.77
CA TRP A 117 12.48 -3.65 -14.76
C TRP A 117 12.38 -4.41 -13.43
N LYS A 118 13.51 -4.69 -12.77
CA LYS A 118 13.59 -5.40 -11.49
C LYS A 118 13.05 -4.60 -10.30
N LEU A 119 13.02 -3.28 -10.38
CA LEU A 119 12.64 -2.39 -9.27
C LEU A 119 11.60 -1.36 -9.72
N SER A 120 10.94 -1.61 -10.84
CA SER A 120 9.87 -0.75 -11.36
C SER A 120 8.72 -0.72 -10.35
N PRO A 121 8.33 0.46 -9.83
CA PRO A 121 7.20 0.59 -8.93
C PRO A 121 5.91 0.04 -9.55
N THR A 122 5.66 0.37 -10.83
CA THR A 122 4.49 -0.09 -11.57
C THR A 122 4.42 -1.61 -11.67
N LEU A 123 5.53 -2.27 -12.00
CA LEU A 123 5.56 -3.73 -12.10
C LEU A 123 5.28 -4.38 -10.74
N TRP A 124 5.98 -3.94 -9.69
CA TRP A 124 5.81 -4.53 -8.36
C TRP A 124 4.44 -4.24 -7.75
N LEU A 125 3.88 -3.05 -7.95
CA LEU A 125 2.51 -2.75 -7.54
C LEU A 125 1.49 -3.63 -8.29
N TYR A 126 1.75 -3.98 -9.55
CA TYR A 126 0.93 -4.94 -10.29
C TYR A 126 1.06 -6.37 -9.72
N VAL A 127 2.28 -6.79 -9.38
CA VAL A 127 2.51 -8.07 -8.68
C VAL A 127 1.79 -8.09 -7.33
N PHE A 128 1.82 -6.98 -6.58
CA PHE A 128 1.12 -6.85 -5.30
C PHE A 128 -0.38 -6.98 -5.47
N GLN A 129 -0.95 -6.33 -6.50
CA GLN A 129 -2.38 -6.45 -6.81
C GLN A 129 -2.78 -7.88 -7.18
N ALA A 130 -1.94 -8.59 -7.94
CA ALA A 130 -2.21 -9.96 -8.37
C ALA A 130 -1.98 -11.02 -7.29
N THR A 131 -1.09 -10.77 -6.32
CA THR A 131 -0.62 -11.81 -5.37
C THR A 131 -0.73 -11.48 -3.89
N ALA A 132 -1.24 -10.29 -3.56
CA ALA A 132 -1.20 -9.66 -2.24
C ALA A 132 0.19 -9.15 -1.82
N VAL A 133 0.21 -8.06 -1.06
CA VAL A 133 1.44 -7.41 -0.57
C VAL A 133 2.17 -8.31 0.43
N ALA A 134 1.43 -9.04 1.26
CA ALA A 134 1.98 -9.99 2.22
C ALA A 134 2.81 -11.09 1.55
N THR A 135 2.41 -11.53 0.36
CA THR A 135 3.12 -12.59 -0.38
C THR A 135 4.34 -12.06 -1.10
N SER A 136 4.18 -10.97 -1.85
CA SER A 136 5.20 -10.46 -2.79
C SER A 136 6.06 -9.34 -2.23
N GLY A 137 5.57 -8.61 -1.23
CA GLY A 137 6.28 -7.54 -0.53
C GLY A 137 7.62 -7.96 0.07
N PRO A 138 7.73 -9.13 0.74
CA PRO A 138 9.01 -9.56 1.32
C PRO A 138 10.09 -9.75 0.27
N TRP A 139 9.73 -10.28 -0.89
CA TRP A 139 10.62 -10.43 -2.04
C TRP A 139 11.03 -9.08 -2.61
N PHE A 140 10.08 -8.16 -2.80
CA PHE A 140 10.38 -6.79 -3.20
C PHE A 140 11.37 -6.11 -2.25
N MET A 141 11.20 -6.28 -0.94
CA MET A 141 12.12 -5.70 0.05
C MET A 141 13.50 -6.35 0.00
N LEU A 142 13.60 -7.67 -0.16
CA LEU A 142 14.89 -8.35 -0.37
C LEU A 142 15.63 -7.81 -1.60
N PHE A 143 14.93 -7.64 -2.73
CA PHE A 143 15.53 -7.08 -3.94
C PHE A 143 15.95 -5.62 -3.77
N THR A 144 15.10 -4.80 -3.14
CA THR A 144 15.39 -3.38 -2.89
C THR A 144 16.59 -3.20 -1.99
N LEU A 145 16.69 -4.00 -0.92
CA LEU A 145 17.81 -3.95 -0.01
C LEU A 145 19.11 -4.44 -0.67
N ALA A 146 19.07 -5.55 -1.43
CA ALA A 146 20.24 -6.06 -2.15
C ALA A 146 20.76 -5.04 -3.19
N ALA A 147 19.85 -4.38 -3.90
CA ALA A 147 20.21 -3.33 -4.84
C ALA A 147 20.77 -2.07 -4.15
N THR A 148 20.46 -1.87 -2.87
CA THR A 148 20.96 -0.73 -2.08
C THR A 148 22.35 -1.03 -1.51
N GLU A 149 22.64 -2.28 -1.11
CA GLU A 149 24.01 -2.72 -0.76
C GLU A 149 25.00 -2.54 -1.92
N ALA A 150 24.55 -2.80 -3.15
CA ALA A 150 25.37 -2.65 -4.36
C ALA A 150 25.65 -1.18 -4.74
N SER A 151 24.96 -0.20 -4.12
CA SER A 151 25.13 1.22 -4.43
C SER A 151 26.01 1.91 -3.39
N THR A 152 27.13 2.50 -3.83
CA THR A 152 28.19 3.01 -2.95
C THR A 152 27.93 4.39 -2.31
N SER A 153 26.88 5.12 -2.71
CA SER A 153 26.44 6.35 -2.00
C SER A 153 25.06 6.82 -2.47
N PHE A 154 24.30 7.46 -1.58
CA PHE A 154 23.20 8.32 -1.98
C PHE A 154 23.79 9.51 -2.74
N ASN A 155 23.33 9.74 -3.96
CA ASN A 155 23.85 10.78 -4.83
C ASN A 155 22.69 11.68 -5.26
N THR A 156 22.59 12.88 -4.67
CA THR A 156 21.51 13.80 -5.03
C THR A 156 21.52 14.22 -6.49
N SER A 157 22.64 14.10 -7.21
CA SER A 157 22.69 14.41 -8.64
C SER A 157 21.83 13.48 -9.49
N LYS A 158 21.47 12.31 -8.96
CA LYS A 158 20.60 11.33 -9.63
C LYS A 158 19.13 11.45 -9.25
N ALA A 159 18.80 12.22 -8.22
CA ALA A 159 17.43 12.35 -7.73
C ALA A 159 16.67 13.42 -8.53
N ASN A 160 15.47 13.07 -9.01
CA ASN A 160 14.63 14.00 -9.76
C ASN A 160 13.52 14.60 -8.88
N ALA A 161 13.75 15.82 -8.38
CA ALA A 161 12.80 16.55 -7.54
C ALA A 161 11.47 16.87 -8.25
N GLY A 162 11.52 17.11 -9.57
CA GLY A 162 10.33 17.33 -10.40
C GLY A 162 9.45 16.09 -10.43
N SER A 163 10.04 14.94 -10.75
CA SER A 163 9.37 13.63 -10.74
C SER A 163 8.70 13.33 -9.40
N ILE A 164 9.42 13.56 -8.29
CA ILE A 164 8.88 13.32 -6.94
C ILE A 164 7.71 14.25 -6.65
N SER A 165 7.79 15.52 -7.08
CA SER A 165 6.71 16.50 -6.84
C SER A 165 5.38 16.14 -7.53
N PHE A 166 5.40 15.31 -8.57
CA PHE A 166 4.19 14.83 -9.25
C PHE A 166 3.54 13.61 -8.58
N ILE A 167 4.24 12.91 -7.66
CA ILE A 167 3.72 11.69 -7.02
C ILE A 167 2.36 11.90 -6.34
N PRO A 168 2.11 12.98 -5.57
CA PRO A 168 0.79 13.22 -4.97
C PRO A 168 -0.33 13.29 -6.01
N LEU A 169 -0.11 13.96 -7.15
CA LEU A 169 -1.11 14.09 -8.20
C LEU A 169 -1.33 12.76 -8.93
N THR A 170 -0.26 12.01 -9.23
CA THR A 170 -0.38 10.72 -9.92
C THR A 170 -1.06 9.68 -9.06
N VAL A 171 -0.81 9.67 -7.75
CA VAL A 171 -1.51 8.80 -6.80
C VAL A 171 -2.96 9.24 -6.60
N LEU A 172 -3.24 10.55 -6.59
CA LEU A 172 -4.61 11.06 -6.51
C LEU A 172 -5.46 10.56 -7.69
N PHE A 173 -5.01 10.78 -8.93
CA PHE A 173 -5.79 10.43 -10.12
C PHE A 173 -5.66 8.95 -10.51
N GLY A 174 -4.47 8.37 -10.34
CA GLY A 174 -4.16 7.00 -10.74
C GLY A 174 -4.56 5.93 -9.73
N TYR A 175 -4.88 6.30 -8.49
CA TYR A 175 -5.28 5.37 -7.44
C TYR A 175 -6.50 5.83 -6.63
N ILE A 176 -6.41 6.97 -5.95
CA ILE A 176 -7.47 7.42 -5.01
C ILE A 176 -8.80 7.62 -5.73
N LEU A 177 -8.79 8.29 -6.89
CA LEU A 177 -10.00 8.49 -7.69
C LEU A 177 -10.63 7.17 -8.13
N LEU A 178 -9.81 6.16 -8.46
CA LEU A 178 -10.29 4.84 -8.86
C LEU A 178 -10.91 4.09 -7.67
N VAL A 179 -10.34 4.21 -6.46
CA VAL A 179 -10.92 3.68 -5.22
C VAL A 179 -12.32 4.25 -4.99
N PHE A 180 -12.49 5.58 -5.12
CA PHE A 180 -13.81 6.20 -4.99
C PHE A 180 -14.76 5.77 -6.11
N GLY A 181 -14.27 5.65 -7.35
CA GLY A 181 -15.07 5.22 -8.49
C GLY A 181 -15.67 3.82 -8.31
N MET A 182 -14.90 2.86 -7.79
CA MET A 182 -15.41 1.50 -7.54
C MET A 182 -16.34 1.41 -6.33
N ALA A 183 -16.32 2.39 -5.42
CA ALA A 183 -17.17 2.45 -4.23
C ALA A 183 -18.52 3.16 -4.47
N ILE A 184 -18.80 3.63 -5.70
CA ILE A 184 -20.09 4.25 -6.03
C ILE A 184 -21.19 3.16 -5.95
N PRO A 185 -22.25 3.35 -5.15
CA PRO A 185 -23.28 2.34 -4.96
C PRO A 185 -23.98 1.98 -6.27
N SER A 186 -24.09 0.68 -6.55
CA SER A 186 -24.86 0.15 -7.69
C SER A 186 -26.08 -0.69 -7.30
N THR A 187 -26.28 -0.93 -6.01
CA THR A 187 -27.35 -1.75 -5.47
C THR A 187 -28.14 -1.00 -4.39
N GLY A 188 -29.36 -1.47 -4.14
CA GLY A 188 -30.24 -0.91 -3.13
C GLY A 188 -30.89 0.42 -3.53
N THR A 189 -31.57 1.05 -2.56
CA THR A 189 -32.37 2.27 -2.76
C THR A 189 -31.54 3.52 -3.06
N ARG A 190 -30.21 3.45 -2.92
CA ARG A 190 -29.26 4.53 -3.18
C ARG A 190 -28.35 4.25 -4.37
N ALA A 191 -28.71 3.32 -5.24
CA ALA A 191 -27.94 3.02 -6.44
C ALA A 191 -27.82 4.26 -7.34
N ILE A 192 -26.59 4.64 -7.68
CA ILE A 192 -26.27 5.77 -8.57
C ILE A 192 -25.84 5.26 -9.95
N VAL A 193 -25.23 4.07 -10.01
CA VAL A 193 -24.74 3.45 -11.24
C VAL A 193 -25.28 2.04 -11.40
N SER A 194 -25.18 1.47 -12.61
CA SER A 194 -25.54 0.06 -12.81
C SER A 194 -24.52 -0.89 -12.18
N SER A 195 -24.92 -2.11 -11.82
CA SER A 195 -24.00 -3.14 -11.32
C SER A 195 -22.88 -3.45 -12.33
N GLY A 196 -23.20 -3.46 -13.63
CA GLY A 196 -22.21 -3.62 -14.69
C GLY A 196 -21.20 -2.48 -14.73
N THR A 197 -21.62 -1.24 -14.44
CA THR A 197 -20.72 -0.08 -14.35
C THR A 197 -19.79 -0.22 -13.14
N GLN A 198 -20.31 -0.63 -11.98
CA GLN A 198 -19.47 -0.82 -10.79
C GLN A 198 -18.46 -1.97 -10.99
N GLN A 199 -18.85 -3.09 -11.60
CA GLN A 199 -17.91 -4.17 -11.94
C GLN A 199 -16.78 -3.70 -12.86
N VAL A 200 -17.07 -2.85 -13.84
CA VAL A 200 -16.03 -2.23 -14.70
C VAL A 200 -15.13 -1.31 -13.88
N ALA A 201 -15.69 -0.53 -12.95
CA ALA A 201 -14.88 0.32 -12.07
C ALA A 201 -13.94 -0.51 -11.16
N VAL A 202 -14.40 -1.66 -10.64
CA VAL A 202 -13.55 -2.62 -9.91
C VAL A 202 -12.44 -3.16 -10.82
N ALA A 203 -12.75 -3.53 -12.06
CA ALA A 203 -11.75 -4.01 -13.01
C ALA A 203 -10.68 -2.94 -13.32
N ILE A 204 -11.10 -1.70 -13.56
CA ILE A 204 -10.21 -0.55 -13.80
C ILE A 204 -9.31 -0.30 -12.58
N TRP A 205 -9.87 -0.35 -11.37
CA TRP A 205 -9.08 -0.20 -10.14
C TRP A 205 -8.04 -1.32 -9.99
N ASN A 206 -8.36 -2.57 -10.37
CA ASN A 206 -7.38 -3.67 -10.31
C ASN A 206 -6.19 -3.49 -11.27
N VAL A 207 -6.24 -2.54 -12.20
CA VAL A 207 -5.09 -2.17 -13.05
C VAL A 207 -4.57 -0.76 -12.76
N PHE A 208 -4.90 -0.19 -11.58
CA PHE A 208 -4.40 1.10 -11.10
C PHE A 208 -2.88 1.33 -11.24
N PRO A 209 -1.99 0.31 -11.10
CA PRO A 209 -0.56 0.55 -11.19
C PRO A 209 -0.16 1.09 -12.56
N ILE A 210 -0.83 0.63 -13.62
CA ILE A 210 -0.62 1.08 -15.00
C ILE A 210 -1.05 2.54 -15.11
N PHE A 211 -2.25 2.91 -14.64
CA PHE A 211 -2.72 4.30 -14.69
C PHE A 211 -1.80 5.25 -13.90
N THR A 212 -1.39 4.86 -12.70
CA THR A 212 -0.47 5.65 -11.88
C THR A 212 0.88 5.82 -12.57
N GLY A 213 1.42 4.73 -13.15
CA GLY A 213 2.70 4.75 -13.86
C GLY A 213 2.67 5.56 -15.15
N LEU A 214 1.59 5.44 -15.94
CA LEU A 214 1.37 6.21 -17.16
C LEU A 214 1.23 7.70 -16.85
N LEU A 215 0.41 8.08 -15.86
CA LEU A 215 0.30 9.48 -15.43
C LEU A 215 1.66 10.03 -14.99
N GLN A 216 2.42 9.25 -14.22
CA GLN A 216 3.74 9.64 -13.76
C GLN A 216 4.73 9.81 -14.91
N TRP A 217 4.71 8.92 -15.91
CA TRP A 217 5.49 9.04 -17.14
C TRP A 217 5.07 10.27 -17.96
N THR A 218 3.76 10.50 -18.13
CA THR A 218 3.21 11.65 -18.86
C THR A 218 3.59 12.97 -18.21
N PHE A 219 3.46 13.10 -16.88
CA PHE A 219 3.88 14.33 -16.21
C PHE A 219 5.40 14.55 -16.34
N GLN A 220 6.18 13.47 -16.35
CA GLN A 220 7.62 13.58 -16.58
C GLN A 220 7.94 14.04 -17.98
N THR A 221 7.36 13.45 -19.01
CA THR A 221 7.66 13.81 -20.39
C THR A 221 7.17 15.21 -20.75
N LEU A 222 6.04 15.64 -20.22
CA LEU A 222 5.47 16.95 -20.52
C LEU A 222 6.08 18.09 -19.70
N PHE A 223 6.49 17.84 -18.45
CA PHE A 223 6.90 18.90 -17.53
C PHE A 223 8.33 18.77 -16.99
N SER A 224 9.08 17.70 -17.30
CA SER A 224 10.51 17.67 -17.00
C SER A 224 11.26 18.48 -18.05
N SER A 225 11.52 19.75 -17.75
CA SER A 225 12.48 20.53 -18.51
C SER A 225 13.86 19.90 -18.33
N SER A 226 14.50 19.51 -19.45
CA SER A 226 15.86 18.99 -19.53
C SER A 226 16.87 20.06 -19.10
N ALA A 227 16.95 20.36 -17.80
CA ALA A 227 18.01 21.19 -17.25
C ALA A 227 19.26 20.33 -17.00
N VAL A 228 19.84 19.81 -18.08
CA VAL A 228 21.24 19.39 -18.08
C VAL A 228 22.05 20.68 -18.15
N SER A 229 22.57 21.14 -17.02
CA SER A 229 23.55 22.21 -17.00
C SER A 229 24.55 21.93 -15.89
N ASN A 230 25.83 21.98 -16.26
CA ASN A 230 26.99 21.83 -15.39
C ASN A 230 26.79 22.65 -14.10
N ALA A 231 26.48 21.96 -12.99
CA ALA A 231 26.00 22.59 -11.79
C ALA A 231 27.16 23.28 -11.03
N THR A 232 27.07 24.60 -10.91
CA THR A 232 27.84 25.38 -9.93
C THR A 232 27.41 25.02 -8.49
N SER A 233 28.22 25.37 -7.49
CA SER A 233 27.92 25.11 -6.07
C SER A 233 26.54 25.66 -5.65
N GLN A 234 26.14 26.84 -6.15
CA GLN A 234 24.81 27.42 -5.93
C GLN A 234 23.68 26.58 -6.53
N GLN A 235 23.85 26.02 -7.73
CA GLN A 235 22.85 25.19 -8.38
C GLN A 235 22.65 23.84 -7.64
N SER A 236 23.71 23.29 -7.05
CA SER A 236 23.60 22.07 -6.23
C SER A 236 22.83 22.29 -4.93
N SER A 237 22.99 23.46 -4.28
CA SER A 237 22.24 23.81 -3.07
C SER A 237 20.73 23.98 -3.36
N ARG A 238 20.38 24.68 -4.44
CA ARG A 238 18.99 24.88 -4.87
C ARG A 238 18.30 23.58 -5.27
N ASN A 239 19.04 22.65 -5.90
CA ASN A 239 18.52 21.32 -6.23
C ASN A 239 18.23 20.48 -4.98
N ASN A 240 19.08 20.54 -3.95
CA ASN A 240 18.84 19.84 -2.68
C ASN A 240 17.60 20.41 -1.95
N GLU A 241 17.41 21.72 -1.95
CA GLU A 241 16.22 22.35 -1.36
C GLU A 241 14.94 21.96 -2.09
N ALA A 242 14.97 21.97 -3.43
CA ALA A 242 13.85 21.53 -4.25
C ALA A 242 13.49 20.06 -4.00
N LEU A 243 14.50 19.19 -3.91
CA LEU A 243 14.33 17.78 -3.58
C LEU A 243 13.74 17.58 -2.19
N LEU A 244 14.27 18.28 -1.18
CA LEU A 244 13.75 18.22 0.19
C LEU A 244 12.30 18.67 0.26
N SER A 245 11.96 19.78 -0.41
CA SER A 245 10.59 20.28 -0.50
C SER A 245 9.66 19.29 -1.19
N ALA A 246 10.11 18.67 -2.29
CA ALA A 246 9.35 17.63 -2.99
C ALA A 246 9.08 16.41 -2.10
N LEU A 247 10.10 15.92 -1.39
CA LEU A 247 9.95 14.79 -0.46
C LEU A 247 8.99 15.12 0.69
N ARG A 248 9.15 16.28 1.33
CA ARG A 248 8.27 16.72 2.43
C ARG A 248 6.81 16.77 2.01
N ARG A 249 6.51 17.39 0.86
CA ARG A 249 5.13 17.47 0.34
C ARG A 249 4.58 16.08 0.02
N THR A 250 5.39 15.24 -0.60
CA THR A 250 5.00 13.88 -1.00
C THR A 250 4.71 12.99 0.20
N TYR A 251 5.59 13.02 1.21
CA TYR A 251 5.38 12.28 2.46
C TYR A 251 4.23 12.84 3.28
N ALA A 252 4.12 14.17 3.41
CA ALA A 252 3.02 14.80 4.13
C ALA A 252 1.66 14.43 3.54
N PHE A 253 1.53 14.45 2.20
CA PHE A 253 0.33 13.99 1.50
C PHE A 253 -0.05 12.55 1.88
N ALA A 254 0.88 11.61 1.72
CA ALA A 254 0.59 10.19 1.95
C ALA A 254 0.33 9.89 3.44
N ILE A 255 1.10 10.51 4.34
CA ILE A 255 0.87 10.42 5.79
C ILE A 255 -0.50 10.96 6.15
N PHE A 256 -0.90 12.11 5.59
CA PHE A 256 -2.22 12.70 5.85
C PHE A 256 -3.34 11.76 5.41
N CYS A 257 -3.27 11.20 4.19
CA CYS A 257 -4.28 10.26 3.69
C CYS A 257 -4.37 9.00 4.58
N SER A 258 -3.24 8.37 4.90
CA SER A 258 -3.22 7.18 5.74
C SER A 258 -3.67 7.47 7.18
N PHE A 259 -3.27 8.60 7.76
CA PHE A 259 -3.69 9.01 9.10
C PHE A 259 -5.18 9.34 9.16
N ALA A 260 -5.69 10.11 8.19
CA ALA A 260 -7.10 10.49 8.15
C ALA A 260 -8.01 9.26 8.08
N ALA A 261 -7.67 8.26 7.26
CA ALA A 261 -8.42 7.01 7.20
C ALA A 261 -8.30 6.19 8.49
N HIS A 262 -7.11 6.13 9.10
CA HIS A 262 -6.91 5.46 10.38
C HIS A 262 -7.77 6.09 11.49
N ALA A 263 -7.70 7.41 11.62
CA ALA A 263 -8.51 8.18 12.56
C ALA A 263 -10.01 8.00 12.31
N ALA A 264 -10.47 8.01 11.04
CA ALA A 264 -11.87 7.79 10.69
C ALA A 264 -12.35 6.39 11.09
N VAL A 265 -11.56 5.34 10.82
CA VAL A 265 -11.92 3.97 11.17
C VAL A 265 -11.91 3.78 12.69
N LEU A 266 -10.93 4.34 13.41
CA LEU A 266 -10.95 4.34 14.87
C LEU A 266 -12.20 5.07 15.39
N ALA A 267 -12.51 6.25 14.87
CA ALA A 267 -13.70 7.01 15.29
C ALA A 267 -14.98 6.20 15.06
N ILE A 268 -15.18 5.61 13.88
CA ILE A 268 -16.36 4.79 13.56
C ILE A 268 -16.45 3.58 14.51
N THR A 269 -15.37 2.83 14.65
CA THR A 269 -15.37 1.59 15.42
C THR A 269 -15.50 1.84 16.92
N PHE A 270 -14.77 2.79 17.50
CA PHE A 270 -14.89 3.13 18.92
C PHE A 270 -16.21 3.82 19.27
N SER A 271 -16.85 4.51 18.31
CA SER A 271 -18.19 5.06 18.52
C SER A 271 -19.23 3.96 18.81
N THR A 272 -19.04 2.73 18.31
CA THR A 272 -19.92 1.59 18.65
C THR A 272 -19.85 1.20 20.12
N ILE A 273 -18.75 1.53 20.81
CA ILE A 273 -18.55 1.26 22.25
C ILE A 273 -18.94 2.48 23.09
N MET A 274 -18.52 3.67 22.68
CA MET A 274 -18.72 4.91 23.44
C MET A 274 -20.16 5.44 23.32
N PHE A 275 -20.81 5.23 22.17
CA PHE A 275 -22.13 5.74 21.84
C PHE A 275 -23.05 4.67 21.25
N PRO A 276 -23.25 3.52 21.92
CA PRO A 276 -23.95 2.36 21.34
C PRO A 276 -25.40 2.68 20.95
N THR A 277 -26.05 3.63 21.61
CA THR A 277 -27.44 4.05 21.31
C THR A 277 -27.60 4.74 19.95
N MET A 278 -26.50 5.21 19.33
CA MET A 278 -26.52 5.80 17.99
C MET A 278 -26.50 4.74 16.86
N PHE A 279 -26.31 3.46 17.20
CA PHE A 279 -26.12 2.37 16.24
C PHE A 279 -27.19 1.29 16.40
N SER A 280 -27.54 0.63 15.30
CA SER A 280 -28.31 -0.61 15.38
C SER A 280 -27.47 -1.72 15.99
N GLN A 281 -28.11 -2.73 16.58
CA GLN A 281 -27.40 -3.89 17.14
C GLN A 281 -26.52 -4.59 16.10
N SER A 282 -26.98 -4.67 14.85
CA SER A 282 -26.20 -5.22 13.73
C SER A 282 -24.96 -4.38 13.43
N ALA A 283 -25.07 -3.05 13.41
CA ALA A 283 -23.95 -2.16 13.18
C ALA A 283 -22.91 -2.26 14.31
N ILE A 284 -23.35 -2.34 15.57
CA ILE A 284 -22.44 -2.56 16.71
C ILE A 284 -21.65 -3.85 16.53
N GLN A 285 -22.32 -4.96 16.16
CA GLN A 285 -21.65 -6.25 15.99
C GLN A 285 -20.65 -6.27 14.84
N LEU A 286 -21.01 -5.66 13.70
CA LEU A 286 -20.19 -5.66 12.48
C LEU A 286 -19.04 -4.65 12.53
N LEU A 287 -19.24 -3.49 13.15
CA LEU A 287 -18.26 -2.40 13.19
C LEU A 287 -17.46 -2.36 14.50
N HIS A 288 -17.62 -3.37 15.37
CA HIS A 288 -16.87 -3.44 16.62
C HIS A 288 -15.35 -3.49 16.34
N PRO A 289 -14.49 -2.77 17.12
CA PRO A 289 -13.04 -2.79 16.94
C PRO A 289 -12.43 -4.20 16.89
N ARG A 290 -12.96 -5.12 17.70
CA ARG A 290 -12.53 -6.54 17.72
C ARG A 290 -12.70 -7.27 16.38
N ILE A 291 -13.66 -6.87 15.57
CA ILE A 291 -13.91 -7.45 14.25
C ILE A 291 -12.99 -6.81 13.23
N ILE A 292 -12.83 -5.48 13.28
CA ILE A 292 -12.04 -4.72 12.31
C ILE A 292 -10.54 -4.93 12.49
N PHE A 293 -10.04 -4.95 13.73
CA PHE A 293 -8.62 -5.08 14.07
C PHE A 293 -8.24 -6.47 14.57
N THR A 294 -8.88 -7.51 14.04
CA THR A 294 -8.55 -8.90 14.37
C THR A 294 -7.39 -9.41 13.52
N LEU A 295 -6.47 -10.16 14.13
CA LEU A 295 -5.53 -10.99 13.39
C LEU A 295 -6.19 -12.36 13.17
N PRO A 296 -6.47 -12.77 11.92
CA PRO A 296 -7.31 -13.94 11.66
C PRO A 296 -6.49 -15.23 11.72
N LEU A 297 -6.08 -15.58 12.94
CA LEU A 297 -5.28 -16.79 13.26
C LEU A 297 -6.09 -18.08 13.14
N SER A 298 -7.43 -17.99 13.14
CA SER A 298 -8.32 -19.14 13.03
C SER A 298 -8.42 -19.64 11.59
N HIS A 299 -8.58 -20.96 11.45
CA HIS A 299 -8.95 -21.64 10.21
C HIS A 299 -10.45 -21.89 10.08
N ALA A 300 -11.26 -21.25 10.95
CA ALA A 300 -12.71 -21.39 10.92
C ALA A 300 -13.26 -21.10 9.52
N GLU A 301 -14.14 -21.99 9.06
CA GLU A 301 -14.80 -21.88 7.77
C GLU A 301 -15.56 -20.57 7.66
N VAL A 302 -15.44 -19.90 6.52
CA VAL A 302 -16.21 -18.70 6.20
C VAL A 302 -17.38 -19.04 5.29
N PHE A 303 -18.52 -18.40 5.53
CA PHE A 303 -19.76 -18.67 4.79
C PHE A 303 -20.10 -17.61 3.74
N SER A 304 -19.31 -16.54 3.65
CA SER A 304 -19.47 -15.50 2.63
C SER A 304 -18.13 -15.01 2.10
N MET A 305 -18.15 -14.49 0.88
CA MET A 305 -16.97 -13.89 0.25
C MET A 305 -16.47 -12.69 1.06
N GLY A 306 -17.36 -11.88 1.63
CA GLY A 306 -17.03 -10.70 2.40
C GLY A 306 -16.31 -11.05 3.69
N ALA A 307 -16.73 -12.11 4.38
CA ALA A 307 -16.03 -12.61 5.57
C ALA A 307 -14.62 -13.13 5.21
N GLY A 308 -14.50 -13.89 4.12
CA GLY A 308 -13.22 -14.37 3.61
C GLY A 308 -12.28 -13.23 3.20
N ALA A 309 -12.79 -12.27 2.43
CA ALA A 309 -12.06 -11.08 1.97
C ALA A 309 -11.62 -10.20 3.14
N LEU A 310 -12.44 -10.02 4.18
CA LEU A 310 -12.03 -9.29 5.39
C LEU A 310 -10.83 -9.93 6.05
N GLN A 311 -10.88 -11.24 6.30
CA GLN A 311 -9.76 -11.94 6.91
C GLN A 311 -8.51 -11.91 6.01
N PHE A 312 -8.68 -12.05 4.69
CA PHE A 312 -7.59 -11.92 3.73
C PHE A 312 -6.92 -10.55 3.85
N LEU A 313 -7.70 -9.47 3.79
CA LEU A 313 -7.18 -8.10 3.85
C LEU A 313 -6.52 -7.80 5.20
N GLN A 314 -7.06 -8.32 6.30
CA GLN A 314 -6.45 -8.19 7.63
C GLN A 314 -5.06 -8.83 7.69
N TRP A 315 -4.94 -10.03 7.13
CA TRP A 315 -3.65 -10.72 7.02
C TRP A 315 -2.69 -9.97 6.10
N ASP A 316 -3.19 -9.53 4.95
CA ASP A 316 -2.42 -8.80 3.95
C ASP A 316 -1.87 -7.48 4.52
N LEU A 317 -2.71 -6.74 5.24
CA LEU A 317 -2.30 -5.53 5.94
C LEU A 317 -1.20 -5.85 6.97
N PHE A 318 -1.43 -6.84 7.82
CA PHE A 318 -0.51 -7.13 8.92
C PHE A 318 0.87 -7.55 8.43
N ILE A 319 0.95 -8.58 7.57
CA ILE A 319 2.24 -9.06 7.05
C ILE A 319 2.83 -8.06 6.07
N GLY A 320 2.02 -7.47 5.18
CA GLY A 320 2.45 -6.50 4.19
C GLY A 320 3.08 -5.25 4.82
N PHE A 321 2.46 -4.69 5.86
CA PHE A 321 3.03 -3.53 6.55
C PHE A 321 4.22 -3.90 7.46
N THR A 322 4.20 -5.06 8.10
CA THR A 322 5.35 -5.53 8.89
C THR A 322 6.60 -5.65 8.00
N THR A 323 6.42 -6.11 6.77
CA THR A 323 7.46 -6.28 5.77
C THR A 323 8.18 -4.97 5.41
N VAL A 324 7.46 -3.86 5.30
CA VAL A 324 8.05 -2.56 4.97
C VAL A 324 8.48 -1.78 6.23
N LEU A 325 7.79 -1.96 7.34
CA LEU A 325 8.04 -1.25 8.58
C LEU A 325 9.32 -1.73 9.27
N ILE A 326 9.56 -3.04 9.37
CA ILE A 326 10.76 -3.58 10.05
C ILE A 326 12.05 -3.03 9.41
N PRO A 327 12.27 -3.12 8.08
CA PRO A 327 13.45 -2.54 7.45
C PRO A 327 13.59 -1.02 7.67
N ALA A 328 12.48 -0.28 7.60
CA ALA A 328 12.48 1.18 7.81
C ALA A 328 12.89 1.55 9.25
N VAL A 329 12.31 0.87 10.24
CA VAL A 329 12.62 1.01 11.67
C VAL A 329 14.08 0.64 11.95
N VAL A 330 14.57 -0.49 11.42
CA VAL A 330 15.97 -0.92 11.58
C VAL A 330 16.93 0.11 10.97
N LYS A 331 16.62 0.65 9.79
CA LYS A 331 17.44 1.66 9.13
C LYS A 331 17.47 2.96 9.94
N TYR A 332 16.31 3.46 10.36
CA TYR A 332 16.20 4.66 11.18
C TYR A 332 16.96 4.51 12.52
N ARG A 333 16.85 3.36 13.18
CA ARG A 333 17.59 3.08 14.43
C ARG A 333 19.10 3.14 14.24
N ARG A 334 19.61 2.54 13.16
CA ARG A 334 21.06 2.55 12.85
C ARG A 334 21.55 3.97 12.59
N MET A 335 20.74 4.77 11.91
CA MET A 335 21.04 6.19 11.67
C MET A 335 21.10 6.95 13.01
N GLN A 336 20.12 6.78 13.89
CA GLN A 336 20.12 7.40 15.23
C GLN A 336 21.35 7.00 16.07
N ALA A 337 21.71 5.71 16.07
CA ALA A 337 22.90 5.22 16.75
C ALA A 337 24.19 5.84 16.17
N SER A 338 24.27 6.00 14.85
CA SER A 338 25.42 6.65 14.19
C SER A 338 25.52 8.15 14.51
N ALA A 339 24.41 8.78 14.91
CA ALA A 339 24.35 10.17 15.37
C ALA A 339 24.58 10.32 16.89
N GLY A 340 24.92 9.23 17.60
CA GLY A 340 25.15 9.24 19.05
C GLY A 340 23.88 9.13 19.90
N ASN A 341 22.70 8.97 19.28
CA ASN A 341 21.40 8.80 19.95
C ASN A 341 21.04 7.32 20.06
N GLU A 342 21.87 6.54 20.77
CA GLU A 342 21.64 5.10 20.90
C GLU A 342 20.50 4.81 21.88
N GLU A 343 19.42 4.25 21.36
CA GLU A 343 18.29 3.78 22.16
C GLU A 343 18.27 2.25 22.23
N ASN A 344 17.90 1.73 23.40
CA ASN A 344 17.63 0.30 23.56
C ASN A 344 16.49 -0.13 22.62
N LEU A 345 16.63 -1.34 22.05
CA LEU A 345 15.68 -1.94 21.12
C LEU A 345 14.25 -1.95 21.67
N ALA A 346 14.05 -2.28 22.95
CA ALA A 346 12.73 -2.34 23.56
C ALA A 346 12.00 -0.98 23.53
N GLY A 347 12.69 0.10 23.92
CA GLY A 347 12.12 1.45 23.89
C GLY A 347 11.79 1.91 22.47
N PHE A 348 12.66 1.57 21.52
CA PHE A 348 12.45 1.91 20.11
C PHE A 348 11.28 1.12 19.49
N SER A 349 11.18 -0.18 19.80
CA SER A 349 10.05 -1.03 19.39
C SER A 349 8.72 -0.52 19.96
N LEU A 350 8.71 -0.05 21.22
CA LEU A 350 7.52 0.55 21.82
C LEU A 350 7.12 1.85 21.11
N LYS A 351 8.07 2.71 20.74
CA LYS A 351 7.80 3.92 19.94
C LYS A 351 7.24 3.58 18.56
N ALA A 352 7.80 2.58 17.89
CA ALA A 352 7.29 2.12 16.60
C ALA A 352 5.87 1.56 16.72
N LEU A 353 5.60 0.75 17.74
CA LEU A 353 4.26 0.22 18.02
C LEU A 353 3.27 1.35 18.33
N ALA A 354 3.65 2.30 19.19
CA ALA A 354 2.82 3.46 19.50
C ALA A 354 2.53 4.29 18.25
N ALA A 355 3.51 4.50 17.36
CA ALA A 355 3.30 5.19 16.10
C ALA A 355 2.28 4.45 15.21
N VAL A 356 2.36 3.12 15.11
CA VAL A 356 1.39 2.32 14.35
C VAL A 356 -0.01 2.42 14.95
N LEU A 357 -0.14 2.36 16.27
CA LEU A 357 -1.43 2.41 16.98
C LEU A 357 -2.08 3.80 16.93
N LEU A 358 -1.29 4.87 16.93
CA LEU A 358 -1.80 6.25 16.95
C LEU A 358 -2.05 6.80 15.54
N PHE A 359 -1.16 6.48 14.59
CA PHE A 359 -1.19 7.08 13.26
C PHE A 359 -1.60 6.12 12.15
N GLY A 360 -1.65 4.82 12.43
CA GLY A 360 -1.81 3.78 11.44
C GLY A 360 -0.47 3.30 10.87
N PRO A 361 -0.41 2.07 10.34
CA PRO A 361 0.84 1.45 9.90
C PRO A 361 1.47 2.15 8.70
N GLY A 362 0.68 2.69 7.77
CA GLY A 362 1.18 3.41 6.60
C GLY A 362 1.81 4.75 6.96
N ALA A 363 1.15 5.53 7.81
CA ALA A 363 1.69 6.80 8.30
C ALA A 363 2.96 6.59 9.13
N ALA A 364 2.96 5.60 10.04
CA ALA A 364 4.13 5.25 10.85
C ALA A 364 5.32 4.82 9.97
N PHE A 365 5.09 3.94 8.99
CA PHE A 365 6.11 3.51 8.03
C PHE A 365 6.72 4.69 7.29
N LEU A 366 5.90 5.56 6.70
CA LEU A 366 6.41 6.73 5.97
C LEU A 366 7.10 7.74 6.88
N ARG A 367 6.69 7.86 8.15
CA ARG A 367 7.36 8.76 9.09
C ARG A 367 8.81 8.32 9.31
N PHE A 368 9.05 7.04 9.56
CA PHE A 368 10.42 6.52 9.71
C PHE A 368 11.24 6.72 8.43
N LYS A 369 10.63 6.48 7.27
CA LYS A 369 11.27 6.68 5.98
C LYS A 369 11.62 8.15 5.71
N TRP A 370 10.69 9.06 6.00
CA TRP A 370 10.89 10.49 5.85
C TRP A 370 12.07 10.97 6.70
N LEU A 371 12.10 10.60 7.99
CA LEU A 371 13.18 10.99 8.90
C LEU A 371 14.56 10.49 8.43
N ASP A 372 14.62 9.26 7.94
CA ASP A 372 15.84 8.68 7.36
C ASP A 372 16.31 9.44 6.10
N ASP A 373 15.38 9.80 5.22
CA ASP A 373 15.69 10.54 3.99
C ASP A 373 16.14 11.98 4.25
N GLU A 374 15.54 12.68 5.22
CA GLU A 374 16.01 14.00 5.64
C GLU A 374 17.40 13.95 6.25
N ALA A 375 17.66 12.95 7.10
CA ALA A 375 18.99 12.77 7.68
C ALA A 375 20.04 12.50 6.59
N ALA A 376 19.72 11.63 5.63
CA ALA A 376 20.62 11.33 4.50
C ALA A 376 20.94 12.58 3.66
N LEU A 377 19.94 13.42 3.38
CA LEU A 377 20.13 14.68 2.67
C LEU A 377 20.95 15.70 3.46
N GLY A 378 20.71 15.80 4.77
CA GLY A 378 21.46 16.67 5.67
C GLY A 378 22.95 16.32 5.71
N GLU A 379 23.28 15.03 5.81
CA GLU A 379 24.66 14.54 5.80
C GLU A 379 25.36 14.76 4.46
N GLU A 380 24.66 14.59 3.32
CA GLU A 380 25.22 14.91 2.01
C GLU A 380 25.51 16.42 1.86
N ALA A 381 24.63 17.28 2.35
CA ALA A 381 24.83 18.73 2.32
C ALA A 381 26.04 19.15 3.16
N LYS A 382 26.28 18.52 4.32
CA LYS A 382 27.48 18.76 5.14
C LYS A 382 28.76 18.34 4.40
N LYS A 383 28.78 17.13 3.82
CA LYS A 383 29.94 16.63 3.07
C LYS A 383 30.37 17.54 1.92
N LYS A 384 29.40 18.07 1.16
CA LYS A 384 29.67 19.00 0.05
C LYS A 384 30.17 20.38 0.50
N ARG A 385 29.94 20.78 1.76
CA ARG A 385 30.48 22.04 2.32
C ARG A 385 31.90 21.88 2.87
N SER A 386 32.30 20.67 3.24
CA SER A 386 33.64 20.36 3.78
C SER A 386 34.66 19.96 2.70
N SER A 387 34.20 19.63 1.49
CA SER A 387 35.02 19.39 0.28
C SER A 387 35.17 20.66 -0.53
#